data_AF-A0A969F8Z2-F1
#
_entry.id   AF-A0A969F8Z2-F1
#
_cell.length_a   1.000
_cell.length_b   1.000
_cell.length_c   1.000
_cell.angle_alpha   90.00
_cell.angle_beta   90.00
_cell.angle_gamma   90.00
#
_symmetry.space_group_name_H-M   'P 1'
#
loop_
_entity.id
_entity.type
_entity.pdbx_description
1 polymer ?
#
loop_
_entity_poly.entity_id
_entity_poly.type
_entity_poly.pdbx_seq_one_letter_code
_entity_poly.pdbx_strand_id
1 'polypeptide(L)'
;MSNFQLVSPYQPTGDQPQAITGLVDGLAGGLRQQVLLGATGTGKTFTIANIIQQVQRPTIVFAHNKTLAAQLYSEFKQFFPHNAVSYFVSYYDYYQPEAYIPRTDTYIEKTTEINAEIEMMRLAATQALSTRRDVIVVASVSAIYSLGDPEKYNEARVEFAVGQVKQRNKTLR
;
A
#
# COMPACT_ATOMS: atom_id res chain seq x y z
N MET A 1 -6.02 19.36 2.85
CA MET A 1 -5.38 18.11 2.37
C MET A 1 -4.28 17.77 3.37
N SER A 2 -4.21 16.52 3.81
CA SER A 2 -3.19 16.06 4.77
C SER A 2 -1.86 15.80 4.05
N ASN A 3 -0.78 16.33 4.60
CA ASN A 3 0.59 16.15 4.10
C ASN A 3 1.26 14.99 4.83
N PHE A 4 2.22 14.32 4.18
CA PHE A 4 3.12 13.38 4.87
C PHE A 4 3.87 14.10 6.00
N GLN A 5 4.02 13.39 7.12
CA GLN A 5 4.71 13.85 8.33
C GLN A 5 5.65 12.75 8.82
N LEU A 6 6.91 12.84 8.39
CA LEU A 6 7.98 11.96 8.84
C LEU A 6 8.34 12.25 10.31
N VAL A 7 8.18 11.26 11.17
CA VAL A 7 8.58 11.26 12.58
C VAL A 7 9.74 10.28 12.76
N SER A 8 10.88 10.77 13.20
CA SER A 8 12.07 9.96 13.46
C SER A 8 12.99 10.67 14.46
N PRO A 9 13.62 9.96 15.40
CA PRO A 9 14.68 10.52 16.23
C PRO A 9 16.00 10.70 15.45
N TYR A 10 16.10 10.13 14.25
CA TYR A 10 17.30 10.13 13.43
C TYR A 10 17.23 11.24 12.38
N GLN A 11 18.39 11.81 12.05
CA GLN A 11 18.56 12.68 10.87
C GLN A 11 19.29 11.91 9.76
N PRO A 12 19.09 12.26 8.48
CA PRO A 12 19.86 11.66 7.40
C PRO A 12 21.37 11.87 7.61
N THR A 13 22.16 10.79 7.53
CA THR A 13 23.62 10.81 7.74
C THR A 13 24.36 10.04 6.64
N GLY A 14 25.68 10.21 6.57
CA GLY A 14 26.51 9.58 5.53
C GLY A 14 26.09 10.00 4.13
N ASP A 15 25.87 9.04 3.24
CA ASP A 15 25.47 9.29 1.85
C ASP A 15 23.96 9.55 1.69
N GLN A 16 23.15 9.39 2.75
CA GLN A 16 21.70 9.55 2.68
C GLN A 16 21.26 10.95 2.21
N PRO A 17 21.81 12.08 2.71
CA PRO A 17 21.40 13.41 2.25
C PRO A 17 21.56 13.59 0.74
N GLN A 18 22.70 13.16 0.18
CA GLN A 18 22.97 13.25 -1.25
C GLN A 18 22.03 12.36 -2.07
N ALA A 19 21.79 11.12 -1.61
CA ALA A 19 20.86 10.21 -2.27
C ALA A 19 19.42 10.73 -2.27
N ILE A 20 18.98 11.34 -1.16
CA ILE A 20 17.65 11.95 -1.04
C ILE A 20 17.52 13.10 -2.04
N THR A 21 18.44 14.07 -2.00
CA THR A 21 18.42 15.23 -2.90
C THR A 21 18.42 14.80 -4.36
N GLY A 22 19.33 13.90 -4.76
CA GLY A 22 19.42 13.44 -6.15
C GLY A 22 18.13 12.79 -6.66
N LEU A 23 17.48 11.94 -5.84
CA LEU A 23 16.23 11.27 -6.24
C LEU A 23 15.03 12.23 -6.26
N VAL A 24 14.97 13.18 -5.33
CA VAL A 24 13.94 14.23 -5.28
C VAL A 24 14.07 15.15 -6.50
N ASP A 25 15.28 15.61 -6.81
CA ASP A 25 15.54 16.43 -7.99
C ASP A 25 15.21 15.70 -9.29
N GLY A 26 15.54 14.40 -9.37
CA GLY A 26 15.16 13.57 -10.51
C GLY A 26 13.64 13.47 -10.68
N LEU A 27 12.88 13.35 -9.58
CA LEU A 27 11.42 13.33 -9.63
C LEU A 27 10.85 14.70 -10.06
N ALA A 28 11.42 15.80 -9.53
CA ALA A 28 11.03 17.16 -9.90
C ALA A 28 11.35 17.47 -11.39
N GLY A 29 12.46 16.93 -11.90
CA GLY A 29 12.87 17.00 -13.30
C GLY A 29 12.09 16.07 -14.24
N GLY A 30 11.13 15.30 -13.74
CA GLY A 30 10.27 14.42 -14.55
C GLY A 30 10.88 13.07 -14.91
N LEU A 31 11.99 12.66 -14.27
CA LEU A 31 12.55 11.33 -14.47
C LEU A 31 11.56 10.26 -14.00
N ARG A 32 11.13 9.41 -14.93
CA ARG A 32 10.17 8.32 -14.66
C ARG A 32 10.80 7.13 -13.95
N GLN A 33 12.09 6.88 -14.18
CA GLN A 33 12.81 5.73 -13.67
C GLN A 33 14.10 6.20 -13.00
N GLN A 34 14.31 5.77 -11.77
CA GLN A 34 15.48 6.08 -10.97
C GLN A 34 15.85 4.86 -10.12
N VAL A 35 17.14 4.69 -9.82
CA VAL A 35 17.64 3.55 -9.06
C VAL A 35 18.44 4.05 -7.87
N LEU A 36 18.05 3.63 -6.66
CA LEU A 36 18.84 3.82 -5.45
C LEU A 36 19.78 2.62 -5.27
N LEU A 37 21.06 2.80 -5.60
CA LEU A 37 22.09 1.78 -5.35
C LEU A 37 22.55 1.83 -3.88
N GLY A 38 21.73 1.29 -2.97
CA GLY A 38 22.00 1.31 -1.52
C GLY A 38 22.53 -0.02 -0.99
N ALA A 39 23.71 -0.01 -0.36
CA ALA A 39 24.27 -1.19 0.29
C ALA A 39 23.38 -1.67 1.46
N THR A 40 23.52 -2.93 1.90
CA THR A 40 22.80 -3.45 3.06
C THR A 40 23.20 -2.70 4.32
N GLY A 41 22.23 -2.41 5.20
CA GLY A 41 22.48 -1.67 6.45
C GLY A 41 22.56 -0.14 6.32
N THR A 42 22.48 0.42 5.12
CA THR A 42 22.59 1.89 4.89
C THR A 42 21.30 2.67 5.21
N GLY A 43 20.25 2.03 5.72
CA GLY A 43 18.99 2.70 6.06
C GLY A 43 18.11 3.07 4.86
N LYS A 44 18.04 2.21 3.83
CA LYS A 44 17.26 2.45 2.60
C LYS A 44 15.80 2.87 2.87
N THR A 45 15.11 2.24 3.81
CA THR A 45 13.72 2.61 4.12
C THR A 45 13.63 4.05 4.62
N PHE A 46 14.56 4.49 5.47
CA PHE A 46 14.59 5.86 5.97
C PHE A 46 14.92 6.86 4.86
N THR A 47 15.83 6.53 3.94
CA THR A 47 16.07 7.32 2.72
C THR A 47 14.78 7.49 1.90
N ILE A 48 14.06 6.40 1.63
CA ILE A 48 12.79 6.44 0.89
C ILE A 48 11.72 7.22 1.66
N ALA A 49 11.63 7.10 2.99
CA ALA A 49 10.71 7.88 3.81
C ALA A 49 10.98 9.39 3.70
N ASN A 50 12.24 9.82 3.74
CA ASN A 50 12.59 11.22 3.50
C ASN A 50 12.19 11.71 2.10
N ILE A 51 12.34 10.87 1.08
CA ILE A 51 11.91 11.21 -0.29
C ILE A 51 10.39 11.37 -0.33
N ILE A 52 9.61 10.43 0.22
CA ILE A 52 8.14 10.52 0.29
C ILE A 52 7.70 11.81 0.98
N GLN A 53 8.35 12.14 2.10
CA GLN A 53 8.11 13.38 2.85
C GLN A 53 8.37 14.65 2.01
N GLN A 54 9.40 14.66 1.16
CA GLN A 54 9.71 15.85 0.36
C GLN A 54 8.80 15.98 -0.87
N VAL A 55 8.47 14.85 -1.52
CA VAL A 55 7.69 14.89 -2.77
C VAL A 55 6.18 14.97 -2.56
N GLN A 56 5.68 14.59 -1.37
CA GLN A 56 4.26 14.72 -1.00
C GLN A 56 3.30 14.03 -1.98
N ARG A 57 3.64 12.81 -2.42
CA ARG A 57 2.85 12.02 -3.39
C ARG A 57 2.42 10.68 -2.77
N PRO A 58 1.15 10.24 -2.99
CA PRO A 58 0.75 8.89 -2.62
C PRO A 58 1.69 7.88 -3.28
N THR A 59 2.15 6.91 -2.50
CA THR A 59 3.26 6.03 -2.89
C THR A 59 2.87 4.57 -2.69
N ILE A 60 3.21 3.73 -3.66
CA ILE A 60 3.13 2.27 -3.55
C ILE A 60 4.54 1.69 -3.42
N VAL A 61 4.74 0.81 -2.45
CA VAL A 61 5.99 0.11 -2.18
C VAL A 61 5.77 -1.37 -2.46
N PHE A 62 6.35 -1.87 -3.54
CA PHE A 62 6.28 -3.29 -3.88
C PHE A 62 7.36 -4.09 -3.15
N ALA A 63 6.96 -5.17 -2.49
CA ALA A 63 7.85 -6.16 -1.92
C ALA A 63 7.60 -7.53 -2.55
N HIS A 64 8.67 -8.29 -2.77
CA HIS A 64 8.60 -9.59 -3.45
C HIS A 64 8.07 -10.73 -2.56
N ASN A 65 7.95 -10.52 -1.24
CA ASN A 65 7.46 -11.52 -0.31
C ASN A 65 6.69 -10.88 0.87
N LYS A 66 5.82 -11.66 1.53
CA LYS A 66 4.97 -11.17 2.63
C LYS A 66 5.77 -10.73 3.86
N THR A 67 6.88 -11.41 4.18
CA THR A 67 7.72 -11.09 5.35
C THR A 67 8.35 -9.70 5.23
N LEU A 68 8.98 -9.40 4.09
CA LEU A 68 9.55 -8.09 3.81
C LEU A 68 8.45 -7.02 3.72
N ALA A 69 7.30 -7.34 3.13
CA ALA A 69 6.17 -6.42 3.10
C ALA A 69 5.71 -6.03 4.53
N ALA A 70 5.61 -7.01 5.43
CA ALA A 70 5.24 -6.75 6.82
C ALA A 70 6.28 -5.91 7.56
N GLN A 71 7.57 -6.17 7.33
CA GLN A 71 8.67 -5.36 7.88
C GLN A 71 8.58 -3.91 7.41
N LEU A 72 8.48 -3.69 6.10
CA LEU A 72 8.36 -2.35 5.51
C LEU A 72 7.10 -1.63 6.00
N TYR A 73 5.97 -2.33 6.09
CA TYR A 73 4.73 -1.78 6.64
C TYR A 73 4.93 -1.30 8.08
N SER A 74 5.58 -2.11 8.93
CA SER A 74 5.88 -1.72 10.31
C SER A 74 6.81 -0.50 10.38
N GLU A 75 7.88 -0.48 9.58
CA GLU A 75 8.84 0.64 9.52
C GLU A 75 8.15 1.93 9.04
N PHE A 76 7.39 1.88 7.94
CA PHE A 76 6.66 3.05 7.45
C PHE A 76 5.60 3.54 8.43
N LYS A 77 4.94 2.64 9.16
CA LYS A 77 3.95 3.02 10.18
C LYS A 77 4.59 3.73 11.37
N GLN A 78 5.83 3.37 11.72
CA GLN A 78 6.63 4.09 12.72
C GLN A 78 7.09 5.45 12.19
N PHE A 79 7.52 5.53 10.92
CA PHE A 79 7.96 6.78 10.31
C PHE A 79 6.81 7.77 10.03
N PHE A 80 5.60 7.28 9.76
CA PHE A 80 4.45 8.11 9.39
C PHE A 80 3.22 7.81 10.28
N PRO A 81 3.30 8.04 11.60
CA PRO A 81 2.25 7.68 12.54
C PRO A 81 0.96 8.51 12.36
N HIS A 82 1.03 9.62 11.63
CA HIS A 82 -0.09 10.53 11.36
C HIS A 82 -0.67 10.37 9.94
N ASN A 83 -0.06 9.53 9.10
CA ASN A 83 -0.48 9.31 7.72
C ASN A 83 -1.09 7.91 7.54
N ALA A 84 -1.76 7.68 6.39
CA ALA A 84 -2.32 6.36 6.10
C ALA A 84 -1.24 5.44 5.53
N VAL A 85 -0.64 4.64 6.40
CA VAL A 85 0.19 3.51 5.99
C VAL A 85 -0.69 2.28 5.91
N SER A 86 -0.80 1.68 4.74
CA SER A 86 -1.71 0.59 4.41
C SER A 86 -0.94 -0.65 3.94
N TYR A 87 -1.56 -1.82 4.14
CA TYR A 87 -0.98 -3.12 3.80
C TYR A 87 -1.85 -3.84 2.78
N PHE A 88 -1.24 -4.27 1.67
CA PHE A 88 -1.98 -4.85 0.54
C PHE A 88 -1.28 -6.10 -0.02
N VAL A 89 -1.56 -7.25 0.59
CA VAL A 89 -1.05 -8.56 0.15
C VAL A 89 -2.19 -9.54 -0.10
N SER A 90 -1.88 -10.72 -0.62
CA SER A 90 -2.89 -11.79 -0.73
C SER A 90 -3.50 -12.08 0.64
N TYR A 91 -4.84 -12.03 0.71
CA TYR A 91 -5.63 -12.37 1.88
C TYR A 91 -5.84 -13.87 2.05
N TYR A 92 -5.26 -14.70 1.18
CA TYR A 92 -5.27 -16.14 1.37
C TYR A 92 -4.11 -16.57 2.28
N ASP A 93 -4.44 -17.31 3.34
CA ASP A 93 -3.47 -18.05 4.16
C ASP A 93 -3.08 -19.35 3.45
N TYR A 94 -4.07 -20.01 2.83
CA TYR A 94 -3.87 -21.13 1.94
C TYR A 94 -4.61 -20.92 0.62
N TYR A 95 -3.96 -21.21 -0.51
CA TYR A 95 -4.56 -21.11 -1.84
C TYR A 95 -4.06 -22.23 -2.74
N GLN A 96 -4.98 -23.10 -3.14
CA GLN A 96 -4.80 -24.08 -4.21
C GLN A 96 -5.64 -23.64 -5.42
N PRO A 97 -5.02 -23.33 -6.56
CA PRO A 97 -5.77 -23.02 -7.77
C PRO A 97 -6.49 -24.26 -8.28
N GLU A 98 -7.61 -24.03 -8.96
CA GLU A 98 -8.24 -25.05 -9.80
C GLU A 98 -7.28 -25.42 -10.93
N ALA A 99 -7.07 -26.71 -11.15
CA ALA A 99 -6.18 -27.17 -12.21
C ALA A 99 -6.63 -28.53 -12.75
N TYR A 100 -6.28 -28.82 -13.99
CA TYR A 100 -6.40 -30.15 -14.56
C TYR A 100 -5.01 -30.62 -15.02
N ILE A 101 -4.62 -31.83 -14.63
CA ILE A 101 -3.35 -32.46 -14.96
C ILE A 101 -3.61 -33.56 -16.01
N PRO A 102 -3.36 -33.30 -17.30
CA PRO A 102 -3.73 -34.25 -18.37
C PRO A 102 -2.99 -35.58 -18.28
N ARG A 103 -1.73 -35.58 -17.83
CA ARG A 103 -0.90 -36.79 -17.77
C ARG A 103 -1.46 -37.85 -16.82
N THR A 104 -2.14 -37.43 -15.76
CA THR A 104 -2.71 -38.31 -14.74
C THR A 104 -4.23 -38.29 -14.75
N ASP A 105 -4.84 -37.63 -15.73
CA ASP A 105 -6.28 -37.38 -15.81
C ASP A 105 -6.86 -36.91 -14.47
N THR A 106 -6.16 -35.98 -13.81
CA THR A 106 -6.51 -35.55 -12.45
C THR A 106 -7.03 -34.12 -12.47
N TYR A 107 -8.26 -33.94 -12.02
CA TYR A 107 -8.82 -32.63 -11.72
C TYR A 107 -8.52 -32.28 -10.26
N ILE A 108 -8.03 -31.06 -10.04
CA ILE A 108 -7.69 -30.48 -8.74
C ILE A 108 -8.68 -29.34 -8.50
N GLU A 109 -9.54 -29.52 -7.50
CA GLU A 109 -10.49 -28.48 -7.08
C GLU A 109 -9.78 -27.29 -6.43
N LYS A 110 -10.41 -26.13 -6.58
CA LYS A 110 -10.01 -24.91 -5.89
C LYS A 110 -10.30 -25.05 -4.39
N THR A 111 -9.26 -24.87 -3.58
CA THR A 111 -9.37 -24.83 -2.12
C THR A 111 -8.68 -23.58 -1.60
N THR A 112 -9.37 -22.82 -0.74
CA THR A 112 -8.85 -21.55 -0.23
C THR A 112 -9.20 -21.35 1.23
N GLU A 113 -8.28 -20.75 1.98
CA GLU A 113 -8.50 -20.27 3.34
C GLU A 113 -8.23 -18.77 3.38
N ILE A 114 -9.20 -17.99 3.87
CA ILE A 114 -9.16 -16.53 3.86
C ILE A 114 -8.79 -16.02 5.26
N ASN A 115 -7.84 -15.08 5.27
CA ASN A 115 -7.49 -14.29 6.43
C ASN A 115 -8.34 -13.01 6.47
N ALA A 116 -9.31 -12.97 7.38
CA ALA A 116 -10.22 -11.83 7.53
C ALA A 116 -9.51 -10.52 7.92
N GLU A 117 -8.40 -10.59 8.66
CA GLU A 117 -7.64 -9.41 9.05
C GLU A 117 -6.95 -8.77 7.83
N ILE A 118 -6.30 -9.58 7.00
CA ILE A 118 -5.67 -9.10 5.76
C ILE A 118 -6.71 -8.57 4.78
N GLU A 119 -7.88 -9.23 4.67
CA GLU A 119 -8.99 -8.72 3.87
C GLU A 119 -9.43 -7.32 4.35
N MET A 120 -9.60 -7.14 5.66
CA MET A 120 -9.93 -5.84 6.25
C MET A 120 -8.84 -4.79 5.95
N MET A 121 -7.56 -5.16 6.05
CA MET A 121 -6.46 -4.25 5.71
C MET A 121 -6.46 -3.83 4.24
N ARG A 122 -6.83 -4.74 3.32
CA ARG A 122 -6.97 -4.41 1.88
C ARG A 122 -8.11 -3.44 1.63
N LEU A 123 -9.26 -3.65 2.27
CA LEU A 123 -10.40 -2.74 2.19
C LEU A 123 -10.05 -1.35 2.75
N ALA A 124 -9.31 -1.31 3.87
CA ALA A 124 -8.81 -0.06 4.44
C ALA A 124 -7.85 0.66 3.47
N ALA A 125 -7.01 -0.07 2.73
CA ALA A 125 -6.10 0.52 1.75
C ALA A 125 -6.85 1.18 0.57
N THR A 126 -7.84 0.50 0.00
CA THR A 126 -8.63 1.04 -1.12
C THR A 126 -9.49 2.23 -0.67
N GLN A 127 -10.05 2.17 0.53
CA GLN A 127 -10.76 3.29 1.15
C GLN A 127 -9.83 4.48 1.40
N ALA A 128 -8.61 4.27 1.92
CA ALA A 128 -7.64 5.33 2.16
C ALA A 128 -7.27 6.06 0.86
N LEU A 129 -6.99 5.33 -0.22
CA LEU A 129 -6.69 5.91 -1.54
C LEU A 129 -7.84 6.76 -2.09
N SER A 130 -9.07 6.44 -1.74
CA SER A 130 -10.27 7.15 -2.22
C SER A 130 -10.60 8.39 -1.37
N THR A 131 -10.06 8.49 -0.15
CA THR A 131 -10.45 9.52 0.84
C THR A 131 -9.36 10.52 1.19
N ARG A 132 -8.08 10.19 0.98
CA ARG A 132 -6.94 11.05 1.32
C ARG A 132 -5.77 10.85 0.35
N ARG A 133 -4.83 11.82 0.34
CA ARG A 133 -3.66 11.82 -0.57
C ARG A 133 -2.37 11.32 0.07
N ASP A 134 -2.25 11.43 1.38
CA ASP A 134 -1.08 11.00 2.15
C ASP A 134 -1.17 9.51 2.53
N VAL A 135 -1.14 8.68 1.48
CA VAL A 135 -1.24 7.21 1.58
C VAL A 135 0.05 6.55 1.11
N ILE A 136 0.59 5.65 1.93
CA ILE A 136 1.64 4.71 1.54
C ILE A 136 1.02 3.32 1.54
N VAL A 137 1.04 2.63 0.41
CA VAL A 137 0.58 1.24 0.31
C VAL A 137 1.78 0.33 0.18
N VAL A 138 2.03 -0.50 1.20
CA VAL A 138 3.02 -1.58 1.11
C VAL A 138 2.32 -2.81 0.56
N ALA A 139 2.74 -3.23 -0.64
CA ALA A 139 2.03 -4.24 -1.42
C ALA A 139 2.92 -5.39 -1.88
N SER A 140 2.32 -6.56 -2.06
CA SER A 140 2.91 -7.63 -2.87
C SER A 140 2.44 -7.53 -4.33
N VAL A 141 2.82 -8.50 -5.16
CA VAL A 141 2.26 -8.68 -6.51
C VAL A 141 0.73 -8.79 -6.53
N SER A 142 0.07 -8.96 -5.38
CA SER A 142 -1.40 -8.90 -5.31
C SER A 142 -1.97 -7.57 -5.85
N ALA A 143 -1.21 -6.47 -5.82
CA ALA A 143 -1.66 -5.17 -6.36
C ALA A 143 -1.72 -5.11 -7.90
N ILE A 144 -1.18 -6.10 -8.63
CA ILE A 144 -1.33 -6.20 -10.09
C ILE A 144 -2.43 -7.21 -10.50
N TYR A 145 -3.10 -7.84 -9.53
CA TYR A 145 -4.28 -8.67 -9.80
C TYR A 145 -5.54 -7.81 -9.84
N SER A 146 -6.54 -8.29 -10.56
CA SER A 146 -7.81 -7.59 -10.77
C SER A 146 -8.48 -7.19 -9.46
N LEU A 147 -8.87 -5.92 -9.39
CA LEU A 147 -9.77 -5.37 -8.38
C LEU A 147 -11.07 -4.94 -9.07
N GLY A 148 -12.13 -4.69 -8.29
CA GLY A 148 -13.33 -4.05 -8.80
C GLY A 148 -13.04 -2.64 -9.35
N ASP A 149 -13.94 -2.17 -10.21
CA ASP A 149 -13.87 -0.84 -10.82
C ASP A 149 -13.89 0.26 -9.72
N PRO A 150 -12.85 1.12 -9.64
CA PRO A 150 -12.78 2.19 -8.65
C PRO A 150 -13.93 3.19 -8.73
N GLU A 151 -14.47 3.47 -9.93
CA GLU A 151 -15.59 4.41 -10.09
C GLU A 151 -16.85 3.83 -9.46
N LYS A 152 -17.17 2.58 -9.77
CA LYS A 152 -18.31 1.87 -9.17
C LYS A 152 -18.17 1.70 -7.66
N TYR A 153 -16.95 1.48 -7.17
CA TYR A 153 -16.69 1.42 -5.73
C TYR A 153 -17.04 2.74 -5.04
N ASN A 154 -16.68 3.87 -5.65
CA ASN A 154 -17.00 5.19 -5.12
C ASN A 154 -18.49 5.52 -5.22
N GLU A 155 -19.19 5.10 -6.28
CA GLU A 155 -20.64 5.26 -6.42
C GLU A 155 -21.42 4.47 -5.36
N ALA A 156 -20.93 3.29 -4.97
CA ALA A 156 -21.53 2.47 -3.93
C ALA A 156 -21.32 3.03 -2.51
N ARG A 157 -20.50 4.07 -2.33
CA ARG A 157 -20.18 4.63 -1.02
C ARG A 157 -21.35 5.45 -0.47
N VAL A 158 -21.75 5.14 0.76
CA VAL A 158 -22.75 5.94 1.48
C VAL A 158 -22.05 6.87 2.47
N GLU A 159 -22.13 8.18 2.23
CA GLU A 159 -21.57 9.18 3.15
C GLU A 159 -22.57 9.58 4.23
N PHE A 160 -22.10 9.82 5.44
CA PHE A 160 -22.92 10.32 6.55
C PHE A 160 -22.28 11.56 7.16
N ALA A 161 -23.10 12.56 7.48
CA ALA A 161 -22.68 13.73 8.24
C ALA A 161 -23.66 14.01 9.39
N VAL A 162 -23.15 14.55 10.49
CA VAL A 162 -23.99 14.95 11.65
C VAL A 162 -25.00 16.00 11.18
N GLY A 163 -26.28 15.78 11.49
CA GLY A 163 -27.39 16.63 11.05
C GLY A 163 -27.96 16.30 9.67
N GLN A 164 -27.38 15.34 8.93
CA GLN A 164 -27.91 14.92 7.64
C GLN A 164 -29.17 14.06 7.81
N VAL A 165 -30.29 14.49 7.21
CA VAL A 165 -31.52 13.71 7.17
C VAL A 165 -31.44 12.70 6.02
N LYS A 166 -31.34 11.41 6.34
CA LYS A 166 -31.44 10.30 5.38
C LYS A 166 -32.59 9.37 5.75
N GLN A 167 -33.33 8.90 4.75
CA GLN A 167 -34.40 7.93 4.98
C GLN A 167 -33.81 6.55 5.31
N ARG A 168 -34.11 6.04 6.52
CA ARG A 168 -33.62 4.74 7.02
C ARG A 168 -33.75 3.61 5.99
N ASN A 169 -34.93 3.45 5.40
CA ASN A 169 -35.19 2.33 4.48
C ASN A 169 -34.46 2.47 3.14
N LYS A 170 -34.12 3.69 2.72
CA LYS A 170 -33.29 3.94 1.52
C LYS A 170 -31.80 3.72 1.80
N THR A 171 -31.38 3.88 3.05
CA THR A 171 -30.00 3.67 3.49
C THR A 171 -29.66 2.20 3.76
N LEU A 172 -30.63 1.41 4.23
CA LEU A 172 -30.45 -0.03 4.51
C LEU A 172 -30.58 -0.93 3.27
N ARG A 173 -30.96 -0.36 2.12
CA ARG A 173 -31.07 -1.03 0.82
C ARG A 173 -29.91 -0.62 -0.06
#